data_AF-U9UM35-F1
#
_entry.id   AF-U9UM35-F1
#
_cell.length_a   1.000
_cell.length_b   1.000
_cell.length_c   1.000
_cell.angle_alpha   90.00
_cell.angle_beta   90.00
_cell.angle_gamma   90.00
#
_symmetry.space_group_name_H-M   'P 1'
#
loop_
_entity.id
_entity.type
_entity.pdbx_description
1 polymer ?
#
loop_
_entity_poly.entity_id
_entity_poly.type
_entity_poly.pdbx_seq_one_letter_code
_entity_poly.pdbx_strand_id
1 'polypeptide(L)'
;LRDFYDLIKNVTGEEIALVDSDDLVQEPEKILRKYCEMVGVEFKIEMLEWKAEEELRFWDVTLPDIHYLPDLYKIWHKNAIKHTGFNETKKEEKEEIEYPQYVYDIIAENKPHYEYLLQYKINI
;
A
#
# COMPACT_ATOMS: atom_id res chain seq x y z
N LEU A 1 7.54 -8.97 7.93
CA LEU A 1 6.10 -9.07 7.51
C LEU A 1 5.53 -10.44 7.85
N ARG A 2 6.11 -11.54 7.33
CA ARG A 2 5.70 -12.91 7.68
C ARG A 2 5.61 -13.16 9.18
N ASP A 3 6.66 -12.86 9.94
CA ASP A 3 6.68 -13.15 11.39
C ASP A 3 5.57 -12.43 12.15
N PHE A 4 5.19 -11.23 11.69
CA PHE A 4 4.10 -10.47 12.29
C PHE A 4 2.73 -11.08 11.94
N TYR A 5 2.54 -11.52 10.70
CA TYR A 5 1.36 -12.27 10.29
C TYR A 5 1.22 -13.58 11.08
N ASP A 6 2.30 -14.36 11.17
CA ASP A 6 2.31 -15.63 11.90
C ASP A 6 2.06 -15.39 13.41
N LEU A 7 2.62 -14.32 13.99
CA LEU A 7 2.35 -13.93 15.38
C LEU A 7 0.86 -13.62 15.61
N ILE A 8 0.27 -12.74 14.79
CA ILE A 8 -1.16 -12.38 14.93
C ILE A 8 -2.01 -13.65 14.80
N LYS A 9 -1.78 -14.44 13.76
CA LYS A 9 -2.51 -15.68 13.49
C LYS A 9 -2.41 -16.68 14.64
N ASN A 10 -1.23 -16.83 15.23
CA ASN A 10 -1.01 -17.74 16.35
C ASN A 10 -1.67 -17.25 17.65
N VAL A 11 -1.74 -15.93 17.86
CA VAL A 11 -2.30 -15.34 19.08
C VAL A 11 -3.83 -15.28 19.02
N THR A 12 -4.41 -14.87 17.88
CA THR A 12 -5.86 -14.69 17.75
C THR A 12 -6.56 -15.94 17.25
N GLY A 13 -5.89 -16.77 16.44
CA GLY A 13 -6.51 -17.87 15.71
C GLY A 13 -7.49 -17.41 14.62
N GLU A 14 -7.57 -16.11 14.37
CA GLU A 14 -8.51 -15.51 13.42
C GLU A 14 -7.94 -15.52 12.00
N GLU A 15 -8.85 -15.49 11.03
CA GLU A 15 -8.49 -15.23 9.64
C GLU A 15 -8.14 -13.75 9.47
N ILE A 16 -6.96 -13.48 8.91
CA ILE A 16 -6.46 -12.11 8.69
C ILE A 16 -6.86 -11.67 7.29
N ALA A 17 -7.53 -10.53 7.17
CA ALA A 17 -7.82 -9.89 5.89
C ALA A 17 -6.53 -9.36 5.24
N LEU A 18 -5.85 -10.21 4.48
CA LEU A 18 -4.62 -9.85 3.77
C LEU A 18 -4.95 -9.36 2.35
N VAL A 19 -4.68 -8.09 2.07
CA VAL A 19 -4.96 -7.48 0.77
C VAL A 19 -3.67 -7.39 -0.03
N ASP A 20 -3.67 -7.95 -1.25
CA ASP A 20 -2.61 -7.67 -2.23
C ASP A 20 -2.87 -6.31 -2.88
N SER A 21 -1.83 -5.49 -2.99
CA SER A 21 -1.96 -4.13 -3.51
C SER A 21 -2.24 -4.09 -5.01
N ASP A 22 -1.70 -5.03 -5.79
CA ASP A 22 -1.95 -5.08 -7.23
C ASP A 22 -3.41 -5.49 -7.49
N ASP A 23 -3.92 -6.49 -6.77
CA ASP A 23 -5.33 -6.89 -6.85
C ASP A 23 -6.27 -5.74 -6.44
N LEU A 24 -5.93 -5.01 -5.36
CA LEU A 24 -6.72 -3.86 -4.88
C LEU A 24 -6.80 -2.76 -5.93
N VAL A 25 -5.73 -2.48 -6.66
CA VAL A 25 -5.74 -1.45 -7.70
C VAL A 25 -6.49 -1.93 -8.95
N GLN A 26 -6.36 -3.21 -9.31
CA GLN A 26 -7.04 -3.78 -10.49
C GLN A 26 -8.55 -3.95 -10.28
N GLU A 27 -8.98 -4.38 -9.09
CA GLU A 27 -10.36 -4.78 -8.78
C GLU A 27 -10.83 -4.19 -7.42
N PRO A 28 -10.78 -2.85 -7.24
CA PRO A 28 -10.91 -2.21 -5.93
C PRO A 28 -12.24 -2.48 -5.24
N GLU A 29 -13.35 -2.47 -5.99
CA GLU A 29 -14.68 -2.72 -5.42
C GLU A 29 -14.79 -4.16 -4.89
N LYS A 30 -14.34 -5.15 -5.67
CA LYS A 30 -14.43 -6.56 -5.27
C LYS A 30 -13.59 -6.83 -4.03
N ILE A 31 -12.35 -6.35 -4.04
CA ILE A 31 -11.43 -6.51 -2.92
C ILE A 31 -11.95 -5.82 -1.66
N LEU A 32 -12.40 -4.56 -1.76
CA LEU A 32 -12.91 -3.85 -0.58
C LEU A 32 -14.20 -4.43 -0.04
N ARG A 33 -15.13 -4.90 -0.89
CA ARG A 33 -16.31 -5.61 -0.42
C ARG A 33 -15.94 -6.84 0.41
N LYS A 34 -14.98 -7.63 -0.08
CA LYS A 34 -14.53 -8.83 0.63
C LYS A 34 -13.76 -8.49 1.91
N TYR A 35 -12.93 -7.46 1.89
CA TYR A 35 -12.27 -6.94 3.08
C TYR A 35 -13.30 -6.51 4.13
N CYS A 36 -14.30 -5.71 3.76
CA CYS A 36 -15.37 -5.26 4.64
C CYS A 36 -16.15 -6.43 5.27
N GLU A 37 -16.47 -7.46 4.47
CA GLU A 37 -17.11 -8.69 4.95
C GLU A 37 -16.26 -9.38 6.02
N MET A 38 -14.95 -9.56 5.78
CA MET A 38 -14.04 -10.24 6.71
C MET A 38 -13.86 -9.50 8.04
N VAL A 39 -13.79 -8.17 8.00
CA VAL A 39 -13.58 -7.35 9.21
C VAL A 39 -14.88 -6.90 9.88
N GLY A 40 -16.04 -7.31 9.35
CA GLY A 40 -17.35 -7.05 9.95
C GLY A 40 -17.84 -5.60 9.85
N VAL A 41 -17.49 -4.90 8.76
CA VAL A 41 -17.96 -3.53 8.49
C VAL A 41 -18.81 -3.47 7.23
N GLU A 42 -19.71 -2.50 7.16
CA GLU A 42 -20.54 -2.26 5.97
C GLU A 42 -19.69 -1.62 4.85
N PHE A 43 -19.69 -2.23 3.67
CA PHE A 43 -19.11 -1.62 2.47
C PHE A 43 -19.94 -0.42 2.02
N LYS A 44 -19.26 0.68 1.70
CA LYS A 44 -19.87 1.89 1.15
C LYS A 44 -19.17 2.26 -0.15
N ILE A 45 -19.94 2.62 -1.18
CA ILE A 45 -19.37 2.93 -2.50
C ILE A 45 -18.40 4.13 -2.44
N GLU A 46 -18.64 5.04 -1.50
CA GLU A 46 -17.80 6.20 -1.20
C GLU A 46 -16.42 5.82 -0.65
N MET A 47 -16.16 4.55 -0.30
CA MET A 47 -14.81 4.07 0.04
C MET A 47 -13.88 3.98 -1.18
N LEU A 48 -14.44 3.95 -2.39
CA LEU A 48 -13.68 3.86 -3.65
C LEU A 48 -13.21 5.21 -4.17
N GLU A 49 -13.83 6.30 -3.71
CA GLU A 49 -13.61 7.65 -4.24
C GLU A 49 -13.50 8.67 -3.12
N TRP A 50 -12.50 9.54 -3.20
CA TRP A 50 -12.33 10.65 -2.27
C TRP A 50 -11.91 11.91 -3.00
N LYS A 51 -12.11 13.06 -2.34
CA LYS A 51 -11.70 14.35 -2.91
C LYS A 51 -10.20 14.52 -2.74
N ALA A 52 -9.53 14.94 -3.81
CA ALA A 52 -8.18 15.46 -3.70
C ALA A 52 -8.19 16.69 -2.79
N GLU A 53 -7.20 16.78 -1.92
CA GLU A 53 -6.97 18.00 -1.14
C GLU A 53 -5.96 18.88 -1.86
N GLU A 54 -6.01 20.20 -1.64
CA GLU A 54 -4.98 21.10 -2.17
C GLU A 54 -3.75 21.15 -1.26
N GLU A 55 -3.93 20.93 0.05
CA GLU A 55 -2.87 21.00 1.06
C GLU A 55 -3.11 20.04 2.23
N LEU A 56 -2.07 19.29 2.65
CA LEU A 56 -2.09 18.48 3.87
C LEU A 56 -1.98 19.39 5.11
N ARG A 57 -3.10 19.74 5.74
CA ARG A 57 -3.14 20.67 6.87
C ARG A 57 -2.44 20.20 8.15
N PHE A 58 -2.24 18.88 8.30
CA PHE A 58 -1.79 18.28 9.56
C PHE A 58 -0.30 17.95 9.58
N TRP A 59 0.35 17.84 8.42
CA TRP A 59 1.73 17.39 8.30
C TRP A 59 2.70 18.52 7.98
N ASP A 60 2.49 19.68 8.61
CA ASP A 60 3.43 20.80 8.57
C ASP A 60 4.63 20.49 9.48
N VAL A 61 5.38 19.44 9.13
CA VAL A 61 6.55 19.01 9.86
C VAL A 61 7.65 20.02 9.54
N THR A 62 7.84 20.99 10.44
CA THR A 62 9.02 21.85 10.43
C THR A 62 10.20 20.99 10.85
N LEU A 63 10.80 20.27 9.91
CA LEU A 63 12.03 19.51 10.14
C LEU A 63 13.18 20.53 10.30
N PRO A 64 13.74 20.70 11.51
CA PRO A 64 14.63 21.83 11.84
C PRO A 64 15.89 21.91 10.96
N ASP A 65 16.33 20.77 10.43
CA ASP A 65 17.58 20.65 9.67
C ASP A 65 17.41 20.73 8.15
N ILE A 66 16.17 20.93 7.65
CA ILE A 66 15.89 21.12 6.20
C ILE A 66 15.16 22.43 5.91
N HIS A 67 15.40 23.45 6.74
CA HIS A 67 14.82 24.81 6.63
C HIS A 67 14.97 25.48 5.24
N TYR A 68 15.84 24.96 4.36
CA TYR A 68 16.05 25.45 2.99
C TYR A 68 15.23 24.73 1.91
N LEU A 69 14.44 23.71 2.26
CA LEU A 69 13.59 22.95 1.32
C LEU A 69 12.13 22.86 1.82
N PRO A 70 11.40 23.98 1.90
CA PRO A 70 10.04 24.02 2.44
C PRO A 70 9.04 23.12 1.72
N ASP A 71 9.34 22.76 0.46
CA ASP A 71 8.40 22.06 -0.43
C ASP A 71 8.79 20.61 -0.75
N LEU A 72 9.90 20.07 -0.21
CA LEU A 72 10.29 18.68 -0.51
C LEU A 72 9.24 17.68 0.01
N TYR A 73 8.65 17.99 1.16
CA TYR A 73 7.52 17.24 1.71
C TYR A 73 6.32 17.23 0.75
N LYS A 74 5.98 18.40 0.17
CA LYS A 74 4.91 18.51 -0.83
C LYS A 74 5.22 17.71 -2.09
N ILE A 75 6.49 17.59 -2.49
CA ILE A 75 6.90 16.80 -3.66
C ILE A 75 6.66 15.30 -3.44
N TRP A 76 7.04 14.76 -2.28
CA TRP A 76 6.85 13.33 -1.98
C TRP A 76 5.38 12.92 -1.88
N HIS A 77 4.55 13.79 -1.32
CA HIS A 77 3.12 13.50 -1.13
C HIS A 77 2.23 13.99 -2.28
N LYS A 78 2.79 14.68 -3.28
CA LYS A 78 2.04 15.28 -4.40
C LYS A 78 1.06 14.32 -5.06
N ASN A 79 1.48 13.09 -5.31
CA ASN A 79 0.64 12.09 -5.98
C ASN A 79 -0.48 11.59 -5.06
N ALA A 80 -0.19 11.35 -3.79
CA ALA A 80 -1.18 10.93 -2.80
C ALA A 80 -2.25 12.01 -2.57
N ILE A 81 -1.84 13.27 -2.45
CA ILE A 81 -2.71 14.44 -2.26
C ILE A 81 -3.70 14.60 -3.42
N LYS A 82 -3.23 14.35 -4.64
CA LYS A 82 -4.02 14.47 -5.87
C LYS A 82 -4.84 13.23 -6.20
N HIS A 83 -4.64 12.13 -5.47
CA HIS A 83 -5.35 10.89 -5.75
C HIS A 83 -6.79 11.00 -5.30
N THR A 84 -7.71 10.35 -6.02
CA THR A 84 -9.15 10.44 -5.77
C THR A 84 -9.84 9.07 -5.71
N GLY A 85 -9.08 7.97 -5.63
CA GLY A 85 -9.66 6.62 -5.62
C GLY A 85 -8.62 5.51 -5.74
N PHE A 86 -8.89 4.42 -6.46
CA PHE A 86 -7.91 3.36 -6.78
C PHE A 86 -7.54 3.37 -8.28
N ASN A 87 -7.39 4.55 -8.86
CA ASN A 87 -7.18 4.69 -10.30
C ASN A 87 -5.89 4.00 -10.75
N GLU A 88 -5.96 3.27 -11.87
CA GLU A 88 -4.78 2.73 -12.51
C GLU A 88 -3.80 3.87 -12.83
N THR A 89 -2.63 3.81 -12.21
CA THR A 89 -1.53 4.69 -12.60
C THR A 89 -0.92 4.09 -13.86
N LYS A 90 -0.79 4.88 -14.93
CA LYS A 90 -0.01 4.47 -16.09
C LYS A 90 1.39 4.12 -15.59
N LYS A 91 1.74 2.83 -15.59
CA LYS A 91 3.11 2.39 -15.37
C LYS A 91 3.90 2.96 -16.53
N GLU A 92 4.61 4.07 -16.30
CA GLU A 92 5.62 4.53 -17.24
C GLU A 92 6.56 3.36 -17.46
N GLU A 93 6.84 3.04 -18.74
CA GLU A 93 7.85 2.05 -19.09
C GLU A 93 9.17 2.52 -18.47
N LYS A 94 9.52 1.94 -17.33
CA LYS A 94 10.78 2.24 -16.67
C LYS A 94 11.87 1.59 -17.50
N GLU A 95 12.92 2.35 -17.79
CA GLU A 95 14.13 1.80 -18.37
C GLU A 95 14.61 0.63 -17.49
N GLU A 96 14.98 -0.47 -18.14
CA GLU A 96 15.55 -1.62 -17.45
C GLU A 96 16.90 -1.20 -16.88
N ILE A 97 16.95 -1.01 -15.56
CA ILE A 97 18.17 -0.66 -14.85
C ILE A 97 18.78 -1.90 -14.21
N GLU A 98 20.09 -2.05 -14.37
CA GLU A 98 20.87 -3.08 -13.68
C GLU A 98 21.17 -2.60 -12.25
N TYR A 99 20.75 -3.40 -11.26
CA TYR A 99 20.99 -3.08 -9.86
C TYR A 99 22.30 -3.72 -9.38
N PRO A 100 22.96 -3.16 -8.36
CA PRO A 100 24.07 -3.84 -7.69
C PRO A 100 23.66 -5.21 -7.13
N GLN A 101 24.58 -6.18 -7.10
CA GLN A 101 24.32 -7.56 -6.68
C GLN A 101 23.58 -7.68 -5.34
N TYR A 102 23.93 -6.85 -4.35
CA TYR A 102 23.30 -6.88 -3.03
C TYR A 102 21.78 -6.64 -3.08
N VAL A 103 21.28 -5.92 -4.08
CA VAL A 103 19.83 -5.70 -4.27
C VAL A 103 19.16 -7.02 -4.66
N TYR A 104 19.75 -7.77 -5.60
CA TYR A 104 19.25 -9.08 -5.99
C TYR A 104 19.31 -10.07 -4.84
N ASP A 105 20.37 -10.02 -4.02
CA ASP A 105 20.52 -10.88 -2.85
C ASP A 105 19.41 -10.61 -1.83
N ILE A 106 19.11 -9.33 -1.53
CA ILE A 106 18.01 -8.94 -0.63
C ILE A 106 16.65 -9.38 -1.21
N ILE A 107 16.44 -9.23 -2.52
CA ILE A 107 15.22 -9.71 -3.18
C ILE A 107 15.09 -11.23 -3.00
N ALA A 108 16.16 -11.99 -3.28
CA ALA A 108 16.16 -13.44 -3.17
C ALA A 108 15.92 -13.91 -1.73
N GLU A 109 16.50 -13.23 -0.75
CA GLU A 109 16.30 -13.52 0.69
C GLU A 109 14.84 -13.27 1.12
N ASN A 110 14.22 -12.18 0.63
CA ASN A 110 12.87 -11.78 1.07
C ASN A 110 11.74 -12.40 0.25
N LYS A 111 11.99 -12.83 -0.98
CA LYS A 111 10.98 -13.37 -1.90
C LYS A 111 10.19 -14.55 -1.33
N PRO A 112 10.80 -15.55 -0.65
CA PRO A 112 10.03 -16.64 -0.03
C PRO A 112 9.02 -16.17 1.02
N HIS A 113 9.32 -15.08 1.74
CA HIS A 113 8.40 -14.53 2.73
C HIS A 113 7.20 -13.83 2.07
N TYR A 114 7.44 -13.15 0.94
CA TYR A 114 6.38 -12.53 0.15
C TYR A 114 5.45 -13.59 -0.46
N GLU A 115 6.03 -14.63 -1.10
CA GLU A 115 5.26 -15.75 -1.68
C GLU A 115 4.46 -16.53 -0.63
N TYR A 116 5.02 -16.71 0.57
CA TYR A 116 4.31 -17.30 1.70
C TYR A 116 3.11 -16.46 2.16
N LEU A 117 3.16 -15.13 2.07
CA LEU A 117 2.00 -14.30 2.41
C LEU A 117 0.95 -14.33 1.30
N LEU A 118 1.40 -14.39 0.04
CA LEU A 118 0.51 -14.35 -1.13
C LEU A 118 -0.53 -15.48 -1.15
N GLN A 119 -0.21 -16.66 -0.60
CA GLN A 119 -1.19 -17.76 -0.46
C GLN A 119 -2.36 -17.46 0.49
N TYR A 120 -2.26 -16.43 1.33
CA TYR A 120 -3.30 -16.02 2.28
C TYR A 120 -4.04 -14.75 1.87
N LYS A 121 -3.77 -14.21 0.68
CA LYS A 121 -4.44 -13.01 0.20
C LYS A 121 -5.95 -13.25 0.03
N ILE A 122 -6.72 -12.17 0.09
CA ILE A 122 -8.11 -12.16 -0.33
C ILE A 122 -8.18 -12.61 -1.79
N ASN A 123 -8.97 -13.64 -2.05
CA ASN A 123 -9.29 -14.09 -3.41
C ASN A 123 -10.67 -13.55 -3.81
N ILE A 124 -10.77 -13.07 -5.04
CA ILE A 124 -11.99 -12.52 -5.65
C ILE A 124 -12.40 -13.29 -6.90
#